data_AF-Q4JI15-F1
#
_entry.id   AF-Q4JI15-F1
#
_cell.length_a   1.000
_cell.length_b   1.000
_cell.length_c   1.000
_cell.angle_alpha   90.00
_cell.angle_beta   90.00
_cell.angle_gamma   90.00
#
_symmetry.space_group_name_H-M   'P 1'
#
loop_
_entity.id
_entity.type
_entity.pdbx_description
1 polymer ?
#
loop_
_entity_poly.entity_id
_entity_poly.type
_entity_poly.pdbx_seq_one_letter_code
_entity_poly.pdbx_strand_id
1 'polypeptide(L)'
;LATVTVCLTLTAKRMAKKNCLVKNLEAVETLGSTSTICSDKTGTLTQNRMTVAHMWFDNQIHEADTTENQSGTAFDRSSPTWAGLARIAGLCNRAVFLADQENVPILKRDTAGDASESALLKCIELCCGSVKEMRDKYTKIAEIPFNSTNKYQLSIHKNPSDGESKHLLVMKGAPERILDRCSTIMLQGKEQPLDDELKDAFQNAYLELGGLGERVLGFCHYSLPDDQFPEDFQFDTEDVNFPTENLCFLGLMSMIDPPRAAV
;
A
#
# COMPACT_ATOMS: atom_id res chain seq x y z
N LEU A 1 11.00 55.92 -2.88
CA LEU A 1 11.08 54.80 -1.91
C LEU A 1 9.69 54.33 -1.45
N ALA A 2 8.85 55.17 -0.83
CA ALA A 2 7.53 54.75 -0.33
C ALA A 2 6.60 54.13 -1.40
N THR A 3 6.62 54.66 -2.64
CA THR A 3 5.79 54.16 -3.75
C THR A 3 6.16 52.72 -4.16
N VAL A 4 7.45 52.41 -4.26
CA VAL A 4 7.94 51.05 -4.58
C VAL A 4 7.54 50.06 -3.50
N THR A 5 7.72 50.44 -2.23
CA THR A 5 7.31 49.62 -1.08
C THR A 5 5.81 49.36 -1.07
N VAL A 6 4.97 50.36 -1.39
CA VAL A 6 3.51 50.19 -1.50
C VAL A 6 3.16 49.23 -2.63
N CYS A 7 3.80 49.36 -3.80
CA CYS A 7 3.59 48.44 -4.93
C CYS A 7 3.93 46.99 -4.56
N LEU A 8 5.12 46.74 -3.98
CA LEU A 8 5.53 45.41 -3.53
C LEU A 8 4.59 44.86 -2.45
N THR A 9 4.13 45.70 -1.52
CA THR A 9 3.19 45.30 -0.47
C THR A 9 1.83 44.89 -1.03
N LEU A 10 1.30 45.62 -2.02
CA LEU A 10 0.05 45.25 -2.68
C LEU A 10 0.17 43.91 -3.41
N THR A 11 1.30 43.67 -4.09
CA THR A 11 1.57 42.38 -4.74
C THR A 11 1.73 41.26 -3.73
N ALA A 12 2.50 41.45 -2.67
CA ALA A 12 2.63 40.48 -1.58
C ALA A 12 1.26 40.14 -0.95
N LYS A 13 0.38 41.14 -0.78
CA LYS A 13 -1.00 40.91 -0.31
C LYS A 13 -1.84 40.10 -1.29
N ARG A 14 -1.64 40.27 -2.60
CA ARG A 14 -2.29 39.43 -3.64
C ARG A 14 -1.77 37.99 -3.62
N MET A 15 -0.46 37.79 -3.43
CA MET A 15 0.15 36.46 -3.30
C MET A 15 -0.33 35.76 -2.02
N ALA A 16 -0.43 36.49 -0.91
CA ALA A 16 -0.96 35.96 0.35
C ALA A 16 -2.42 35.48 0.23
N LYS A 17 -3.26 36.17 -0.55
CA LYS A 17 -4.63 35.71 -0.87
C LYS A 17 -4.67 34.37 -1.62
N LYS A 18 -3.55 33.94 -2.21
CA LYS A 18 -3.36 32.63 -2.86
C LYS A 18 -2.49 31.68 -2.01
N ASN A 19 -2.42 31.90 -0.70
CA ASN A 19 -1.62 31.11 0.25
C ASN A 19 -0.09 31.12 -0.02
N CYS A 20 0.43 32.12 -0.75
CA CYS A 20 1.87 32.34 -0.92
C CYS A 20 2.33 33.47 0.01
N LEU A 21 2.90 33.11 1.16
CA LEU A 21 3.38 34.07 2.17
C LEU A 21 4.77 34.58 1.80
N VAL A 22 4.89 35.91 1.67
CA VAL A 22 6.16 36.59 1.40
C VAL A 22 6.72 37.19 2.69
N LYS A 23 7.87 36.70 3.15
CA LYS A 23 8.55 37.23 4.36
C LYS A 23 9.42 38.45 4.09
N ASN A 24 10.05 38.51 2.91
CA ASN A 24 10.85 39.65 2.44
C ASN A 24 10.19 40.23 1.18
N LEU A 25 9.82 41.51 1.19
CA LEU A 25 9.12 42.17 0.08
C LEU A 25 9.92 42.17 -1.23
N GLU A 26 11.26 42.14 -1.16
CA GLU A 26 12.12 42.06 -2.36
C GLU A 26 11.95 40.72 -3.10
N ALA A 27 11.59 39.65 -2.39
CA ALA A 27 11.41 38.32 -2.98
C ALA A 27 10.26 38.25 -3.99
N VAL A 28 9.31 39.20 -3.93
CA VAL A 28 8.22 39.30 -4.92
C VAL A 28 8.77 39.50 -6.33
N GLU A 29 9.80 40.34 -6.48
CA GLU A 29 10.42 40.60 -7.78
C GLU A 29 11.37 39.47 -8.17
N THR A 30 12.15 38.96 -7.21
CA THR A 30 13.15 37.90 -7.45
C THR A 30 12.57 36.67 -8.16
N LEU A 31 11.35 36.26 -7.80
CA LEU A 31 10.69 35.14 -8.46
C LEU A 31 10.39 35.41 -9.94
N GLY A 32 10.11 36.67 -10.32
CA GLY A 32 9.86 37.08 -11.71
C GLY A 32 11.12 37.19 -12.57
N SER A 33 12.29 37.41 -11.94
CA SER A 33 13.60 37.46 -12.61
C SER A 33 14.38 36.14 -12.52
N THR A 34 13.78 35.09 -11.95
CA THR A 34 14.42 33.78 -11.79
C THR A 34 14.61 33.08 -13.14
N SER A 35 15.86 32.70 -13.46
CA SER A 35 16.20 31.94 -14.67
C SER A 35 16.43 30.44 -14.42
N THR A 36 16.58 30.03 -13.16
CA THR A 36 16.86 28.63 -12.78
C THR A 36 16.22 28.34 -11.43
N ILE A 37 15.48 27.23 -11.34
CA ILE A 37 14.85 26.76 -10.10
C ILE A 37 15.56 25.49 -9.66
N CYS A 38 16.15 25.52 -8.47
CA CYS A 38 16.66 24.33 -7.79
C CYS A 38 15.60 23.87 -6.79
N SER A 39 14.99 22.72 -7.03
CA SER A 39 13.96 22.17 -6.14
C SER A 39 14.49 20.98 -5.36
N ASP A 40 14.16 20.91 -4.08
CA ASP A 40 14.23 19.64 -3.36
C ASP A 40 13.15 18.68 -3.89
N LYS A 41 13.36 17.38 -3.74
CA LYS A 41 12.39 16.34 -4.13
C LYS A 41 11.37 16.12 -3.02
N THR A 42 11.85 15.69 -1.85
CA THR A 42 10.99 15.15 -0.79
C THR A 42 10.22 16.27 -0.09
N GLY A 43 8.89 16.20 -0.10
CA GLY A 43 8.04 17.20 0.54
C GLY A 43 7.90 18.52 -0.23
N THR A 44 8.70 18.74 -1.27
CA THR A 44 8.55 19.86 -2.21
C THR A 44 7.85 19.39 -3.48
N LEU A 45 8.49 18.54 -4.29
CA LEU A 45 7.88 17.95 -5.48
C LEU A 45 6.95 16.79 -5.12
N THR A 46 7.36 15.97 -4.14
CA THR A 46 6.58 14.82 -3.67
C THR A 46 5.77 15.13 -2.42
N GLN A 47 4.81 14.26 -2.13
CA GLN A 47 3.88 14.43 -1.00
C GLN A 47 4.53 14.14 0.36
N ASN A 48 5.76 13.62 0.39
CA ASN A 48 6.44 13.07 1.57
C ASN A 48 5.58 12.02 2.29
N ARG A 49 4.91 11.16 1.50
CA ARG A 49 4.03 10.12 1.99
C ARG A 49 4.06 8.91 1.06
N MET A 50 4.52 7.78 1.59
CA MET A 50 4.46 6.50 0.89
C MET A 50 3.00 6.16 0.53
N THR A 51 2.75 5.88 -0.74
CA THR A 51 1.42 5.62 -1.32
C THR A 51 1.54 4.45 -2.30
N VAL A 52 0.55 3.55 -2.30
CA VAL A 52 0.49 2.44 -3.27
C VAL A 52 0.34 3.03 -4.67
N ALA A 53 1.19 2.61 -5.60
CA ALA A 53 1.29 3.17 -6.94
C ALA A 53 0.84 2.17 -8.00
N HIS A 54 1.34 0.94 -7.95
CA HIS A 54 0.90 -0.13 -8.85
C HIS A 54 0.63 -1.43 -8.08
N MET A 55 -0.16 -2.28 -8.71
CA MET A 55 -0.49 -3.62 -8.23
C MET A 55 -0.34 -4.59 -9.40
N TRP A 56 0.20 -5.77 -9.17
CA TRP A 56 0.25 -6.83 -10.17
C TRP A 56 -0.60 -8.00 -9.71
N PHE A 57 -1.64 -8.33 -10.45
CA PHE A 57 -2.49 -9.51 -10.24
C PHE A 57 -3.13 -9.90 -11.58
N ASP A 58 -3.64 -11.12 -11.71
CA ASP A 58 -4.21 -11.63 -12.97
C ASP A 58 -3.27 -11.46 -14.19
N ASN A 59 -1.96 -11.53 -13.94
CA ASN A 59 -0.90 -11.28 -14.92
C ASN A 59 -0.96 -9.89 -15.61
N GLN A 60 -1.47 -8.88 -14.89
CA GLN A 60 -1.58 -7.50 -15.39
C GLN A 60 -1.11 -6.50 -14.33
N ILE A 61 -0.52 -5.40 -14.78
CA ILE A 61 -0.18 -4.25 -13.93
C ILE A 61 -1.36 -3.29 -13.92
N HIS A 62 -1.79 -2.94 -12.72
CA HIS A 62 -2.87 -2.01 -12.44
C HIS A 62 -2.31 -0.78 -11.72
N GLU A 63 -2.60 0.42 -12.25
CA GLU A 63 -2.21 1.69 -11.65
C GLU A 63 -3.24 2.16 -10.61
N ALA A 64 -2.76 2.54 -9.43
CA ALA A 64 -3.57 3.12 -8.36
C ALA A 64 -3.52 4.66 -8.41
N ASP A 65 -4.59 5.30 -7.97
CA ASP A 65 -4.62 6.76 -7.86
C ASP A 65 -3.75 7.25 -6.69
N THR A 66 -2.60 7.82 -7.03
CA THR A 66 -1.62 8.37 -6.08
C THR A 66 -1.87 9.85 -5.73
N THR A 67 -2.87 10.48 -6.35
CA THR A 67 -3.17 11.91 -6.14
C THR A 67 -3.77 12.17 -4.76
N GLU A 68 -3.41 13.29 -4.15
CA GLU A 68 -3.85 13.64 -2.79
C GLU A 68 -5.36 13.91 -2.66
N ASN A 69 -6.01 14.22 -3.78
CA ASN A 69 -7.43 14.56 -3.92
C ASN A 69 -8.23 13.47 -4.64
N GLN A 70 -7.62 12.33 -4.96
CA GLN A 70 -8.25 11.19 -5.61
C GLN A 70 -8.93 11.55 -6.94
N SER A 71 -8.23 12.33 -7.78
CA SER A 71 -8.71 12.77 -9.10
C SER A 71 -8.21 11.89 -10.27
N GLY A 72 -7.44 10.85 -9.98
CA GLY A 72 -6.92 9.92 -10.97
C GLY A 72 -7.95 8.86 -11.39
N THR A 73 -7.53 7.98 -12.28
CA THR A 73 -8.36 6.87 -12.77
C THR A 73 -8.41 5.74 -11.75
N ALA A 74 -9.61 5.21 -11.50
CA ALA A 74 -9.77 3.98 -10.74
C ALA A 74 -9.37 2.78 -11.63
N PHE A 75 -8.65 1.81 -11.03
CA PHE A 75 -8.44 0.50 -11.64
C PHE A 75 -9.65 -0.41 -11.43
N ASP A 76 -9.73 -1.48 -12.20
CA ASP A 76 -10.80 -2.47 -12.08
C ASP A 76 -10.70 -3.23 -10.75
N ARG A 77 -11.79 -3.21 -9.97
CA ARG A 77 -11.91 -3.86 -8.66
C ARG A 77 -12.84 -5.08 -8.71
N SER A 78 -13.31 -5.47 -9.90
CA SER A 78 -14.29 -6.55 -10.06
C SER A 78 -13.69 -7.94 -9.94
N SER A 79 -12.37 -8.08 -10.16
CA SER A 79 -11.69 -9.37 -10.10
C SER A 79 -11.75 -9.97 -8.68
N PRO A 80 -12.11 -11.26 -8.53
CA PRO A 80 -12.01 -11.96 -7.25
C PRO A 80 -10.57 -12.01 -6.72
N THR A 81 -9.56 -12.02 -7.60
CA THR A 81 -8.15 -11.99 -7.23
C THR A 81 -7.81 -10.72 -6.47
N TRP A 82 -8.34 -9.57 -6.92
CA TRP A 82 -8.20 -8.30 -6.21
C TRP A 82 -8.82 -8.37 -4.80
N ALA A 83 -10.01 -8.95 -4.66
CA ALA A 83 -10.64 -9.09 -3.35
C ALA A 83 -9.80 -9.93 -2.37
N GLY A 84 -9.14 -10.99 -2.86
CA GLY A 84 -8.17 -11.76 -2.08
C GLY A 84 -6.92 -10.94 -1.73
N LEU A 85 -6.34 -10.25 -2.70
CA LEU A 85 -5.13 -9.44 -2.52
C LEU A 85 -5.36 -8.28 -1.52
N ALA A 86 -6.48 -7.57 -1.65
CA ALA A 86 -6.91 -6.52 -0.75
C ALA A 86 -7.12 -7.03 0.68
N ARG A 87 -7.68 -8.23 0.82
CA ARG A 87 -7.85 -8.90 2.12
C ARG A 87 -6.50 -9.17 2.78
N ILE A 88 -5.52 -9.72 2.05
CA ILE A 88 -4.17 -9.94 2.59
C ILE A 88 -3.54 -8.62 3.04
N ALA A 89 -3.60 -7.58 2.21
CA ALA A 89 -3.03 -6.26 2.52
C ALA A 89 -3.70 -5.58 3.74
N GLY A 90 -4.99 -5.82 3.95
CA GLY A 90 -5.74 -5.35 5.12
C GLY A 90 -5.44 -6.14 6.40
N LEU A 91 -5.41 -7.47 6.31
CA LEU A 91 -5.26 -8.39 7.45
C LEU A 91 -3.82 -8.53 7.94
N CYS A 92 -2.88 -8.75 7.02
CA CYS A 92 -1.45 -8.93 7.31
C CYS A 92 -0.78 -7.56 7.49
N ASN A 93 -1.32 -6.71 8.38
CA ASN A 93 -0.88 -5.33 8.53
C ASN A 93 -1.13 -4.85 9.96
N ARG A 94 -0.14 -4.20 10.58
CA ARG A 94 -0.22 -3.68 11.95
C ARG A 94 -0.54 -2.19 12.02
N ALA A 95 -0.53 -1.48 10.90
CA ALA A 95 -0.89 -0.07 10.88
C ALA A 95 -2.34 0.15 11.27
N VAL A 96 -2.60 1.21 12.03
CA VAL A 96 -3.94 1.67 12.44
C VAL A 96 -4.05 3.18 12.29
N PHE A 97 -5.25 3.69 12.04
CA PHE A 97 -5.51 5.13 12.11
C PHE A 97 -5.52 5.60 13.57
N LEU A 98 -4.96 6.78 13.85
CA LEU A 98 -5.12 7.40 15.17
C LEU A 98 -6.56 7.88 15.37
N ALA A 99 -7.00 7.97 16.63
CA ALA A 99 -8.36 8.38 17.00
C ALA A 99 -8.70 9.81 16.53
N ASP A 100 -10.00 10.11 16.45
CA ASP A 100 -10.58 11.44 16.20
C ASP A 100 -10.29 12.06 14.81
N GLN A 101 -10.14 11.22 13.79
CA GLN A 101 -9.81 11.66 12.42
C GLN A 101 -10.89 11.34 11.36
N GLU A 102 -12.13 11.09 11.78
CA GLU A 102 -13.23 10.71 10.87
C GLU A 102 -13.50 11.77 9.80
N ASN A 103 -13.38 13.05 10.15
CA ASN A 103 -13.59 14.20 9.26
C ASN A 103 -12.39 14.52 8.35
N VAL A 104 -11.25 13.84 8.53
CA VAL A 104 -10.04 14.06 7.73
C VAL A 104 -10.05 13.09 6.54
N PRO A 105 -9.71 13.54 5.31
CA PRO A 105 -9.58 12.64 4.16
C PRO A 105 -8.62 11.50 4.45
N ILE A 106 -8.96 10.27 4.03
CA ILE A 106 -8.22 9.03 4.37
C ILE A 106 -6.71 9.16 4.15
N LEU A 107 -6.30 9.71 3.01
CA LEU A 107 -4.90 9.90 2.66
C LEU A 107 -4.13 10.83 3.62
N LYS A 108 -4.82 11.78 4.26
CA LYS A 108 -4.29 12.76 5.21
C LYS A 108 -4.44 12.34 6.67
N ARG A 109 -5.14 11.23 6.96
CA ARG A 109 -5.23 10.69 8.31
C ARG A 109 -3.86 10.22 8.79
N ASP A 110 -3.52 10.54 10.03
CA ASP A 110 -2.35 10.04 10.72
C ASP A 110 -2.54 8.57 11.10
N THR A 111 -1.45 7.81 10.95
CA THR A 111 -1.41 6.37 11.18
C THR A 111 -0.29 6.02 12.14
N ALA A 112 -0.53 5.05 13.02
CA ALA A 112 0.52 4.40 13.79
C ALA A 112 0.95 3.13 13.04
N GLY A 113 2.21 3.05 12.64
CA GLY A 113 2.78 1.96 11.84
C GLY A 113 3.92 2.47 10.98
N ASP A 114 4.64 1.59 10.29
CA ASP A 114 5.65 2.03 9.33
C ASP A 114 5.01 2.61 8.06
N ALA A 115 5.82 3.29 7.23
CA ALA A 115 5.34 3.99 6.05
C ALA A 115 4.71 3.04 5.01
N SER A 116 5.23 1.81 4.86
CA SER A 116 4.71 0.85 3.90
C SER A 116 3.39 0.24 4.38
N GLU A 117 3.30 -0.11 5.67
CA GLU A 117 2.04 -0.57 6.26
C GLU A 117 0.95 0.50 6.25
N SER A 118 1.33 1.76 6.50
CA SER A 118 0.42 2.90 6.42
C SER A 118 -0.09 3.14 5.00
N ALA A 119 0.76 2.96 3.97
CA ALA A 119 0.37 3.07 2.57
C ALA A 119 -0.67 2.01 2.19
N LEU A 120 -0.43 0.76 2.59
CA LEU A 120 -1.37 -0.35 2.36
C LEU A 120 -2.70 -0.12 3.10
N LEU A 121 -2.65 0.28 4.37
CA LEU A 121 -3.84 0.58 5.16
C LEU A 121 -4.73 1.62 4.46
N LYS A 122 -4.13 2.74 4.03
CA LYS A 122 -4.84 3.81 3.33
C LYS A 122 -5.40 3.35 1.98
N CYS A 123 -4.65 2.55 1.22
CA CYS A 123 -5.08 1.99 -0.06
C CYS A 123 -6.33 1.11 0.10
N ILE A 124 -6.33 0.19 1.08
CA ILE A 124 -7.46 -0.71 1.31
C ILE A 124 -8.66 0.06 1.87
N GLU A 125 -8.43 1.02 2.78
CA GLU A 125 -9.50 1.87 3.32
C GLU A 125 -10.22 2.66 2.20
N LEU A 126 -9.48 3.15 1.21
CA LEU A 126 -10.03 3.85 0.04
C LEU A 126 -10.78 2.93 -0.93
N CYS A 127 -10.26 1.72 -1.17
CA CYS A 127 -10.76 0.86 -2.24
C CYS A 127 -11.85 -0.12 -1.79
N CYS A 128 -11.80 -0.55 -0.54
CA CYS A 128 -12.58 -1.67 0.00
C CYS A 128 -13.42 -1.30 1.22
N GLY A 129 -13.32 -0.07 1.73
CA GLY A 129 -14.02 0.37 2.94
C GLY A 129 -13.22 0.08 4.22
N SER A 130 -13.91 0.08 5.36
CA SER A 130 -13.29 0.04 6.70
C SER A 130 -12.40 -1.20 6.91
N VAL A 131 -11.09 -0.98 7.02
CA VAL A 131 -10.12 -2.05 7.33
C VAL A 131 -10.32 -2.54 8.77
N LYS A 132 -10.83 -1.69 9.66
CA LYS A 132 -11.15 -2.08 11.04
C LYS A 132 -12.24 -3.15 11.04
N GLU A 133 -13.35 -2.93 10.33
CA GLU A 133 -14.44 -3.90 10.22
C GLU A 133 -13.97 -5.20 9.56
N MET A 134 -13.11 -5.10 8.54
CA MET A 134 -12.49 -6.27 7.91
C MET A 134 -11.68 -7.10 8.93
N ARG A 135 -10.86 -6.46 9.77
CA ARG A 135 -10.04 -7.14 10.79
C ARG A 135 -10.89 -7.70 11.93
N ASP A 136 -11.97 -7.03 12.31
CA ASP A 136 -12.91 -7.53 13.31
C ASP A 136 -13.62 -8.80 12.81
N LYS A 137 -13.98 -8.83 11.52
CA LYS A 137 -14.60 -9.99 10.86
C LYS A 137 -13.64 -11.19 10.74
N TYR A 138 -12.37 -10.94 10.45
CA TYR A 138 -11.31 -11.96 10.33
C TYR A 138 -10.41 -11.91 11.57
N THR A 139 -10.89 -12.47 12.68
CA THR A 139 -10.18 -12.42 13.96
C THR A 139 -8.79 -13.05 13.85
N LYS A 140 -7.74 -12.28 14.18
CA LYS A 140 -6.35 -12.74 14.18
C LYS A 140 -6.11 -13.71 15.36
N ILE A 141 -5.59 -14.89 15.07
CA ILE A 141 -5.28 -15.95 16.05
C ILE A 141 -3.78 -15.97 16.36
N ALA A 142 -2.95 -15.95 15.32
CA ALA A 142 -1.50 -16.00 15.44
C ALA A 142 -0.83 -15.03 14.46
N GLU A 143 0.37 -14.57 14.79
CA GLU A 143 1.14 -13.66 13.95
C GLU A 143 2.63 -13.86 14.14
N ILE A 144 3.35 -13.93 13.02
CA ILE A 144 4.80 -13.81 12.96
C ILE A 144 5.11 -12.39 12.46
N PRO A 145 5.65 -11.50 13.31
CA PRO A 145 6.08 -10.17 12.88
C PRO A 145 7.09 -10.23 11.75
N PHE A 146 7.16 -9.16 10.96
CA PHE A 146 8.27 -8.99 10.02
C PHE A 146 9.61 -9.07 10.77
N ASN A 147 10.51 -9.90 10.27
CA ASN A 147 11.90 -9.92 10.72
C ASN A 147 12.86 -9.94 9.52
N SER A 148 14.07 -9.39 9.71
CA SER A 148 15.05 -9.23 8.63
C SER A 148 15.64 -10.54 8.12
N THR A 149 15.56 -11.60 8.92
CA THR A 149 16.09 -12.93 8.60
C THR A 149 15.15 -13.67 7.65
N ASN A 150 13.86 -13.73 8.00
CA ASN A 150 12.80 -14.41 7.25
C ASN A 150 12.29 -13.56 6.08
N LYS A 151 12.35 -12.24 6.20
CA LYS A 151 11.92 -11.25 5.19
C LYS A 151 10.44 -11.35 4.78
N TYR A 152 9.61 -11.93 5.65
CA TYR A 152 8.15 -11.93 5.52
C TYR A 152 7.50 -11.64 6.87
N GLN A 153 6.24 -11.24 6.81
CA GLN A 153 5.29 -11.15 7.90
C GLN A 153 4.13 -12.08 7.58
N LEU A 154 3.61 -12.77 8.59
CA LEU A 154 2.53 -13.75 8.44
C LEU A 154 1.52 -13.58 9.57
N SER A 155 0.25 -13.82 9.28
CA SER A 155 -0.78 -13.95 10.30
C SER A 155 -1.83 -14.98 9.91
N ILE A 156 -2.43 -15.61 10.91
CA ILE A 156 -3.51 -16.60 10.76
C ILE A 156 -4.77 -16.00 11.34
N HIS A 157 -5.87 -16.12 10.61
CA HIS A 157 -7.15 -15.52 10.95
C HIS A 157 -8.26 -16.56 10.90
N LYS A 158 -9.29 -16.40 11.73
CA LYS A 158 -10.56 -17.11 11.56
C LYS A 158 -11.23 -16.63 10.28
N ASN A 159 -11.70 -17.57 9.46
CA ASN A 159 -12.47 -17.28 8.28
C ASN A 159 -13.97 -17.41 8.59
N PRO A 160 -14.75 -16.32 8.48
CA PRO A 160 -16.19 -16.32 8.73
C PRO A 160 -17.02 -16.87 7.56
N SER A 161 -16.40 -17.21 6.43
CA SER A 161 -17.11 -17.71 5.23
C SER A 161 -17.54 -19.17 5.40
N ASP A 162 -18.85 -19.41 5.47
CA ASP A 162 -19.42 -20.76 5.48
C ASP A 162 -19.07 -21.52 4.18
N GLY A 163 -18.52 -22.72 4.32
CA GLY A 163 -18.13 -23.58 3.19
C GLY A 163 -16.69 -23.37 2.67
N GLU A 164 -15.96 -22.41 3.23
CA GLU A 164 -14.50 -22.30 3.08
C GLU A 164 -13.78 -22.89 4.31
N SER A 165 -12.45 -23.05 4.22
CA SER A 165 -11.61 -23.40 5.37
C SER A 165 -11.83 -22.42 6.52
N LYS A 166 -11.86 -22.94 7.75
CA LYS A 166 -12.03 -22.17 8.99
C LYS A 166 -10.85 -21.23 9.28
N HIS A 167 -9.68 -21.51 8.72
CA HIS A 167 -8.44 -20.81 9.02
C HIS A 167 -7.77 -20.29 7.76
N LEU A 168 -7.62 -18.97 7.69
CA LEU A 168 -6.94 -18.29 6.60
C LEU A 168 -5.57 -17.80 7.07
N LEU A 169 -4.52 -18.34 6.46
CA LEU A 169 -3.15 -17.86 6.60
C LEU A 169 -2.89 -16.80 5.52
N VAL A 170 -2.35 -15.66 5.92
CA VAL A 170 -1.96 -14.57 5.02
C VAL A 170 -0.50 -14.20 5.26
N MET A 171 0.24 -13.92 4.20
CA MET A 171 1.66 -13.56 4.28
C MET A 171 1.99 -12.44 3.28
N LYS A 172 2.84 -11.51 3.71
CA LYS A 172 3.45 -10.49 2.84
C LYS A 172 4.95 -10.38 3.10
N GLY A 173 5.72 -9.97 2.10
CA GLY A 173 7.17 -9.87 2.27
C GLY A 173 7.92 -9.41 1.03
N ALA A 174 9.23 -9.65 1.03
CA ALA A 174 10.07 -9.43 -0.15
C ALA A 174 9.55 -10.29 -1.32
N PRO A 175 9.36 -9.74 -2.53
CA PRO A 175 8.72 -10.44 -3.66
C PRO A 175 9.29 -11.83 -3.93
N GLU A 176 10.61 -11.94 -4.11
CA GLU A 176 11.31 -13.21 -4.36
C GLU A 176 11.06 -14.24 -3.24
N ARG A 177 11.08 -13.79 -1.98
CA ARG A 177 10.90 -14.67 -0.81
C ARG A 177 9.49 -15.20 -0.67
N ILE A 178 8.51 -14.44 -1.15
CA ILE A 178 7.12 -14.87 -1.18
C ILE A 178 6.92 -15.84 -2.35
N LEU A 179 7.47 -15.53 -3.53
CA LEU A 179 7.38 -16.42 -4.69
C LEU A 179 7.99 -17.81 -4.42
N ASP A 180 9.17 -17.86 -3.78
CA ASP A 180 9.86 -19.11 -3.41
C ASP A 180 9.02 -20.02 -2.50
N ARG A 181 8.04 -19.45 -1.78
CA ARG A 181 7.14 -20.17 -0.85
C ARG A 181 5.81 -20.55 -1.47
N CYS A 182 5.54 -20.14 -2.70
CA CYS A 182 4.28 -20.39 -3.38
C CYS A 182 4.40 -21.54 -4.38
N SER A 183 3.40 -22.42 -4.40
CA SER A 183 3.26 -23.49 -5.39
C SER A 183 2.15 -23.22 -6.39
N THR A 184 1.19 -22.37 -6.02
CA THR A 184 0.05 -21.97 -6.85
C THR A 184 -0.05 -20.44 -6.93
N ILE A 185 -0.84 -19.97 -7.88
CA ILE A 185 -1.17 -18.56 -8.09
C ILE A 185 -2.66 -18.42 -8.39
N MET A 186 -3.26 -17.36 -7.85
CA MET A 186 -4.65 -16.99 -8.08
C MET A 186 -4.77 -16.18 -9.38
N LEU A 187 -5.53 -16.70 -10.34
CA LEU A 187 -5.86 -16.02 -11.60
C LEU A 187 -7.37 -16.00 -11.79
N GLN A 188 -7.95 -14.81 -11.83
CA GLN A 188 -9.38 -14.53 -11.98
C GLN A 188 -10.25 -15.34 -10.99
N GLY A 189 -9.78 -15.50 -9.75
CA GLY A 189 -10.45 -16.28 -8.70
C GLY A 189 -10.27 -17.80 -8.78
N LYS A 190 -9.39 -18.31 -9.64
CA LYS A 190 -9.02 -19.74 -9.71
C LYS A 190 -7.56 -19.94 -9.36
N GLU A 191 -7.28 -20.91 -8.51
CA GLU A 191 -5.92 -21.35 -8.24
C GLU A 191 -5.38 -22.18 -9.39
N GLN A 192 -4.18 -21.85 -9.84
CA GLN A 192 -3.44 -22.58 -10.87
C GLN A 192 -2.02 -22.87 -10.37
N PRO A 193 -1.37 -23.96 -10.83
CA PRO A 193 0.03 -24.20 -10.52
C PRO A 193 0.91 -23.03 -10.98
N LEU A 194 1.91 -22.68 -10.15
CA LEU A 194 2.89 -21.66 -10.49
C LEU A 194 3.95 -22.27 -11.44
N ASP A 195 3.67 -22.22 -12.74
CA ASP A 195 4.56 -22.68 -13.80
C ASP A 195 5.68 -21.67 -14.11
N ASP A 196 6.60 -22.06 -14.99
CA ASP A 196 7.76 -21.22 -15.33
C ASP A 196 7.37 -20.00 -16.17
N GLU A 197 6.29 -20.07 -16.96
CA GLU A 197 5.77 -18.92 -17.72
C GLU A 197 5.25 -17.82 -16.77
N LEU A 198 4.50 -18.20 -15.74
CA LEU A 198 3.99 -17.26 -14.73
C LEU A 198 5.11 -16.72 -13.83
N LYS A 199 6.16 -17.51 -13.56
CA LYS A 199 7.36 -17.00 -12.87
C LYS A 199 8.11 -15.97 -13.70
N ASP A 200 8.27 -16.20 -15.00
CA ASP A 200 8.90 -15.23 -15.89
C ASP A 200 8.06 -13.94 -15.98
N ALA A 201 6.74 -14.07 -16.07
CA ALA A 201 5.83 -12.92 -16.05
C ALA A 201 5.90 -12.13 -14.73
N PHE A 202 5.97 -12.83 -13.59
CA PHE A 202 6.22 -12.21 -12.29
C PHE A 202 7.56 -11.44 -12.27
N GLN A 203 8.64 -12.05 -12.77
CA GLN A 203 9.97 -11.42 -12.78
C GLN A 203 9.98 -10.16 -13.64
N ASN A 204 9.34 -10.19 -14.80
CA ASN A 204 9.20 -9.02 -15.65
C ASN A 204 8.44 -7.89 -14.93
N ALA A 205 7.30 -8.20 -14.31
CA ALA A 205 6.55 -7.21 -13.54
C ALA A 205 7.35 -6.67 -12.34
N TYR A 206 8.08 -7.53 -11.63
CA TYR A 206 8.93 -7.12 -10.51
C TYR A 206 10.05 -6.16 -10.96
N LEU A 207 10.72 -6.45 -12.06
CA LEU A 207 11.77 -5.60 -12.62
C LEU A 207 11.21 -4.28 -13.17
N GLU A 208 10.03 -4.31 -13.79
CA GLU A 208 9.35 -3.11 -14.29
C GLU A 208 9.01 -2.16 -13.14
N LEU A 209 8.33 -2.65 -12.10
CA LEU A 209 7.97 -1.86 -10.92
C LEU A 209 9.20 -1.37 -10.15
N GLY A 210 10.24 -2.21 -10.05
CA GLY A 210 11.53 -1.81 -9.46
C GLY A 210 12.25 -0.74 -10.31
N GLY A 211 12.14 -0.81 -11.63
CA GLY A 211 12.70 0.16 -12.57
C GLY A 211 12.07 1.55 -12.47
N LEU A 212 10.82 1.63 -12.01
CA LEU A 212 10.14 2.88 -11.66
C LEU A 212 10.61 3.49 -10.33
N GLY A 213 11.54 2.83 -9.62
CA GLY A 213 12.03 3.27 -8.31
C GLY A 213 11.06 3.00 -7.16
N GLU A 214 10.10 2.09 -7.37
CA GLU A 214 9.08 1.76 -6.41
C GLU A 214 9.53 0.64 -5.48
N ARG A 215 9.05 0.67 -4.24
CA ARG A 215 9.23 -0.44 -3.30
C ARG A 215 8.14 -1.48 -3.53
N VAL A 216 8.52 -2.69 -3.92
CA VAL A 216 7.59 -3.78 -4.22
C VAL A 216 7.49 -4.79 -3.07
N LEU A 217 6.27 -5.25 -2.77
CA LEU A 217 5.98 -6.34 -1.83
C LEU A 217 5.17 -7.43 -2.51
N GLY A 218 5.44 -8.69 -2.15
CA GLY A 218 4.64 -9.85 -2.56
C GLY A 218 3.62 -10.24 -1.50
N PHE A 219 2.50 -10.79 -1.96
CA PHE A 219 1.35 -11.17 -1.14
C PHE A 219 0.87 -12.57 -1.51
N CYS A 220 0.71 -13.44 -0.51
CA CYS A 220 0.16 -14.77 -0.67
C CYS A 220 -0.77 -15.14 0.49
N HIS A 221 -1.62 -16.14 0.26
CA HIS A 221 -2.46 -16.72 1.29
C HIS A 221 -2.45 -18.24 1.22
N TYR A 222 -3.04 -18.87 2.22
CA TYR A 222 -3.31 -20.30 2.21
C TYR A 222 -4.53 -20.61 3.08
N SER A 223 -5.43 -21.40 2.53
CA SER A 223 -6.59 -21.93 3.24
C SER A 223 -6.18 -23.22 3.94
N LEU A 224 -6.11 -23.20 5.27
CA LEU A 224 -5.60 -24.33 6.05
C LEU A 224 -6.64 -25.48 6.08
N PRO A 225 -6.28 -26.72 5.75
CA PRO A 225 -7.24 -27.82 5.72
C PRO A 225 -7.89 -28.10 7.09
N ASP A 226 -9.23 -28.12 7.15
CA ASP A 226 -9.99 -28.26 8.40
C ASP A 226 -9.80 -29.63 9.09
N ASP A 227 -9.40 -30.66 8.33
CA ASP A 227 -9.05 -31.99 8.83
C ASP A 227 -7.77 -31.99 9.66
N GLN A 228 -6.83 -31.09 9.33
CA GLN A 228 -5.55 -30.94 10.03
C GLN A 228 -5.59 -29.81 11.07
N PHE A 229 -6.36 -28.75 10.80
CA PHE A 229 -6.42 -27.52 11.60
C PHE A 229 -7.87 -27.25 12.04
N PRO A 230 -8.41 -28.03 13.00
CA PRO A 230 -9.75 -27.81 13.54
C PRO A 230 -9.87 -26.45 14.23
N GLU A 231 -11.09 -25.97 14.45
CA GLU A 231 -11.37 -24.58 14.92
C GLU A 231 -10.64 -24.15 16.20
N ASP A 232 -10.38 -25.09 17.11
CA ASP A 232 -9.70 -24.85 18.38
C ASP A 232 -8.19 -25.19 18.34
N PHE A 233 -7.64 -25.41 17.13
CA PHE A 233 -6.21 -25.70 16.96
C PHE A 233 -5.36 -24.55 17.50
N GLN A 234 -4.35 -24.90 18.30
CA GLN A 234 -3.42 -23.92 18.85
C GLN A 234 -2.22 -23.76 17.92
N PHE A 235 -2.11 -22.59 17.30
CA PHE A 235 -0.99 -22.23 16.45
C PHE A 235 0.19 -21.75 17.30
N ASP A 236 1.36 -22.38 17.10
CA ASP A 236 2.60 -22.01 17.76
C ASP A 236 3.49 -21.25 16.77
N THR A 237 3.91 -20.03 17.14
CA THR A 237 4.76 -19.17 16.32
C THR A 237 6.25 -19.30 16.62
N GLU A 238 6.62 -19.95 17.73
CA GLU A 238 8.01 -20.24 18.09
C GLU A 238 8.45 -21.56 17.45
N ASP A 239 7.68 -22.63 17.71
CA ASP A 239 7.83 -23.94 17.09
C ASP A 239 6.75 -24.12 16.00
N VAL A 240 7.01 -23.54 14.83
CA VAL A 240 6.04 -23.41 13.72
C VAL A 240 5.37 -24.74 13.38
N ASN A 241 4.09 -24.85 13.75
CA ASN A 241 3.28 -26.07 13.61
C ASN A 241 2.27 -26.00 12.44
N PHE A 242 2.47 -25.07 11.50
CA PHE A 242 1.62 -24.82 10.35
C PHE A 242 2.46 -24.61 9.07
N PRO A 243 1.91 -24.82 7.87
CA PRO A 243 2.65 -24.67 6.63
C PRO A 243 3.08 -23.21 6.37
N THR A 244 4.31 -23.03 5.91
CA THR A 244 4.86 -21.73 5.45
C THR A 244 5.43 -21.79 4.03
N GLU A 245 5.09 -22.87 3.32
CA GLU A 245 5.46 -23.21 1.95
C GLU A 245 4.24 -23.80 1.24
N ASN A 246 4.30 -23.93 -0.08
CA ASN A 246 3.18 -24.35 -0.93
C ASN A 246 1.95 -23.45 -0.80
N LEU A 247 2.19 -22.16 -0.62
CA LEU A 247 1.15 -21.14 -0.51
C LEU A 247 0.60 -20.76 -1.89
N CYS A 248 -0.52 -20.05 -1.91
CA CYS A 248 -1.11 -19.50 -3.13
C CYS A 248 -0.75 -18.01 -3.26
N PHE A 249 -0.01 -17.66 -4.31
CA PHE A 249 0.39 -16.29 -4.63
C PHE A 249 -0.81 -15.50 -5.18
N LEU A 250 -0.99 -14.25 -4.76
CA LEU A 250 -2.11 -13.41 -5.28
C LEU A 250 -1.64 -12.21 -6.07
N GLY A 251 -0.51 -11.61 -5.70
CA GLY A 251 -0.06 -10.42 -6.39
C GLY A 251 1.10 -9.70 -5.76
N LEU A 252 1.52 -8.64 -6.46
CA LEU A 252 2.44 -7.63 -5.98
C LEU A 252 1.67 -6.35 -5.67
N MET A 253 2.16 -5.59 -4.70
CA MET A 253 1.85 -4.16 -4.60
C MET A 253 3.15 -3.38 -4.51
N SER A 254 3.27 -2.32 -5.29
CA SER A 254 4.37 -1.37 -5.24
C SER A 254 3.91 -0.05 -4.66
N MET A 255 4.87 0.68 -4.09
CA MET A 255 4.61 1.96 -3.44
C MET A 255 5.79 2.91 -3.60
N ILE A 256 5.46 4.19 -3.71
CA ILE A 256 6.42 5.29 -3.83
C ILE A 256 5.93 6.49 -3.01
N ASP A 257 6.80 7.47 -2.80
CA ASP A 257 6.40 8.82 -2.40
C ASP A 257 6.03 9.63 -3.66
N PRO A 258 4.73 9.77 -4.00
CA PRO A 258 4.31 10.27 -5.30
C PRO A 258 4.45 11.79 -5.41
N PRO A 259 4.50 12.35 -6.63
CA PRO A 259 4.40 13.79 -6.87
C PRO A 259 3.13 14.41 -6.27
N ARG A 260 3.18 15.70 -5.93
CA ARG A 260 1.97 16.48 -5.58
C ARG A 260 1.14 16.71 -6.83
N ALA A 261 -0.19 16.81 -6.71
CA ALA A 261 -1.09 16.88 -7.86
C ALA A 261 -0.89 18.10 -8.80
N ALA A 262 -0.26 19.17 -8.29
CA ALA A 262 0.01 20.39 -9.05
C ALA A 262 1.44 20.48 -9.62
N VAL A 263 2.28 19.46 -9.36
CA VAL A 263 3.63 19.30 -9.91
C VAL A 263 3.52 18.51 -11.20
#